data_AF-A0A2G1MCV0-F1
#
_entry.id   AF-A0A2G1MCV0-F1
#
_cell.length_a   1.000
_cell.length_b   1.000
_cell.length_c   1.000
_cell.angle_alpha   90.00
_cell.angle_beta   90.00
_cell.angle_gamma   90.00
#
_symmetry.space_group_name_H-M   'P 1'
#
loop_
_entity.id
_entity.type
_entity.pdbx_description
1 polymer ?
#
loop_
_entity_poly.entity_id
_entity_poly.type
_entity_poly.pdbx_seq_one_letter_code
_entity_poly.pdbx_strand_id
1 'polypeptide(L)'
;MCRYANGSLGTVIQLPQPGCGGALVLFSGSQHRTRVYPATWTERRHAWSQKTGRVEPIVAGRVSALLLLLHGYAATIHKAQGMSLDDVRIDLTSRVFEVGQTYVALGRARSLDGLSLASPLRPEDIQVDRAALSYVRGRPAILDEILRAPLPA
;
A
#
# COMPACT_ATOMS: atom_id res chain seq x y z
N MET A 1 -13.39 -15.48 -12.43
CA MET A 1 -12.22 -14.87 -13.11
C MET A 1 -11.56 -13.91 -12.12
N CYS A 2 -10.71 -14.40 -11.21
CA CYS A 2 -10.09 -13.53 -10.20
C CYS A 2 -8.68 -13.11 -10.66
N ARG A 3 -8.60 -11.87 -11.15
CA ARG A 3 -7.34 -11.14 -11.36
C ARG A 3 -6.94 -10.56 -10.00
N TYR A 4 -5.76 -10.91 -9.51
CA TYR A 4 -5.16 -10.28 -8.34
C TYR A 4 -5.00 -8.78 -8.56
N ALA A 5 -4.98 -8.00 -7.47
CA ALA A 5 -4.77 -6.56 -7.47
C ALA A 5 -3.53 -6.19 -6.64
N ASN A 6 -3.15 -4.90 -6.66
CA ASN A 6 -2.10 -4.42 -5.77
C ASN A 6 -2.52 -4.64 -4.30
N GLY A 7 -1.64 -5.24 -3.50
CA GLY A 7 -1.93 -5.65 -2.12
C GLY A 7 -2.54 -7.05 -1.96
N SER A 8 -2.81 -7.78 -3.05
CA SER A 8 -3.23 -9.20 -2.94
C SER A 8 -2.09 -10.04 -2.36
N LEU A 9 -2.35 -10.69 -1.22
CA LEU A 9 -1.43 -11.61 -0.58
C LEU A 9 -1.58 -13.03 -1.12
N GLY A 10 -0.50 -13.79 -1.16
CA GLY A 10 -0.50 -15.17 -1.65
C GLY A 10 0.79 -15.91 -1.35
N THR A 11 0.71 -17.24 -1.45
CA THR A 11 1.86 -18.13 -1.27
C THR A 11 2.41 -18.55 -2.62
N VAL A 12 3.72 -18.41 -2.81
CA VAL A 12 4.41 -18.93 -4.00
C VAL A 12 4.47 -20.45 -3.91
N ILE A 13 3.82 -21.13 -4.85
CA ILE A 13 3.78 -22.59 -4.95
C ILE A 13 4.91 -23.11 -5.85
N GLN A 14 5.30 -22.34 -6.85
CA GLN A 14 6.36 -22.70 -7.78
C GLN A 14 7.12 -21.46 -8.27
N LEU A 15 8.45 -21.51 -8.20
CA LEU A 15 9.32 -20.49 -8.79
C LEU A 15 9.32 -20.59 -10.33
N PRO A 16 9.64 -19.49 -11.04
CA PRO A 16 9.76 -19.51 -12.49
C PRO A 16 10.78 -20.55 -12.95
N GLN A 17 10.36 -21.44 -13.84
CA GLN A 17 11.24 -22.41 -14.50
C GLN A 17 11.71 -21.87 -15.85
N PRO A 18 12.90 -22.29 -16.35
CA PRO A 18 13.34 -21.98 -17.71
C PRO A 18 12.25 -22.33 -18.73
N GLY A 19 11.89 -21.38 -19.60
CA GLY A 19 10.83 -21.55 -20.61
C GLY A 19 9.39 -21.30 -20.14
N CYS A 20 9.11 -21.20 -18.84
CA CYS A 20 7.76 -20.97 -18.32
C CYS A 20 7.44 -19.48 -18.02
N GLY A 21 8.47 -18.64 -17.87
CA GLY A 21 8.36 -17.18 -17.79
C GLY A 21 7.68 -16.58 -16.55
N GLY A 22 7.05 -17.36 -15.66
CA GLY A 22 6.30 -16.85 -14.51
C GLY A 22 6.23 -17.79 -13.31
N ALA A 23 5.95 -17.23 -12.14
CA ALA A 23 5.78 -17.95 -10.87
C ALA A 23 4.33 -18.42 -10.70
N LEU A 24 4.11 -19.52 -10.00
CA LEU A 24 2.78 -20.00 -9.65
C LEU A 24 2.44 -19.59 -8.22
N VAL A 25 1.34 -18.85 -8.04
CA VAL A 25 0.93 -18.27 -6.76
C VAL A 25 -0.47 -18.74 -6.40
N LEU A 26 -0.67 -19.13 -5.14
CA LEU A 26 -1.99 -19.34 -4.55
C LEU A 26 -2.34 -18.09 -3.72
N PHE A 27 -3.22 -17.25 -4.24
CA PHE A 27 -3.66 -16.04 -3.53
C PHE A 27 -4.60 -16.39 -2.36
N SER A 28 -4.51 -15.62 -1.28
CA SER A 28 -5.40 -15.75 -0.12
C SER A 28 -6.86 -15.62 -0.55
N GLY A 29 -7.72 -16.54 -0.09
CA GLY A 29 -9.12 -16.62 -0.50
C GLY A 29 -9.39 -17.24 -1.88
N SER A 30 -8.35 -17.59 -2.65
CA SER A 30 -8.50 -18.32 -3.92
C SER A 30 -8.24 -19.81 -3.75
N GLN A 31 -9.05 -20.64 -4.39
CA GLN A 31 -8.77 -22.08 -4.57
C GLN A 31 -7.93 -22.37 -5.82
N HIS A 32 -7.77 -21.37 -6.69
CA HIS A 32 -7.09 -21.51 -7.97
C HIS A 32 -5.65 -21.01 -7.88
N ARG A 33 -4.72 -21.80 -8.43
CA ARG A 33 -3.32 -21.41 -8.63
C ARG A 33 -3.21 -20.53 -9.87
N THR A 34 -2.66 -19.34 -9.71
CA THR A 34 -2.54 -18.34 -10.78
C THR A 34 -1.09 -18.17 -11.18
N ARG A 35 -0.81 -18.16 -12.48
CA ARG A 35 0.53 -17.87 -12.99
C ARG A 35 0.73 -16.36 -13.10
N VAL A 36 1.75 -15.87 -12.43
CA VAL A 36 2.13 -14.45 -12.38
C VAL A 36 3.39 -14.27 -13.21
N TYR A 37 3.34 -13.35 -14.16
CA TYR A 37 4.46 -13.02 -15.05
C TYR A 37 5.16 -11.73 -14.59
N PRO A 38 6.44 -11.54 -14.95
CA PRO A 38 7.12 -10.26 -14.76
C PRO A 38 6.31 -9.11 -15.33
N ALA A 39 6.17 -8.04 -14.57
CA ALA A 39 5.65 -6.78 -15.07
C ALA A 39 6.82 -5.84 -15.39
N THR A 40 6.59 -4.93 -16.33
CA THR A 40 7.59 -3.93 -16.73
C THR A 40 7.19 -2.56 -16.22
N TRP A 41 8.03 -1.96 -15.40
CA TRP A 41 7.91 -0.57 -14.98
C TRP A 41 8.84 0.30 -15.80
N THR A 42 8.33 1.45 -16.22
CA THR A 42 9.11 2.46 -16.94
C THR A 42 9.39 3.61 -15.99
N GLU A 43 10.66 3.85 -15.66
CA GLU A 43 11.06 5.06 -14.96
C GLU A 43 10.96 6.23 -15.94
N ARG A 44 10.09 7.19 -15.61
CA ARG A 44 9.96 8.44 -16.37
C ARG A 44 10.60 9.56 -15.58
N ARG A 45 11.52 10.26 -16.21
CA ARG A 45 12.06 11.52 -15.71
C ARG A 45 11.45 12.66 -16.49
N HIS A 46 11.45 13.84 -15.91
CA HIS A 46 10.94 15.03 -16.55
C HIS A 46 12.12 15.92 -16.90
N ALA A 47 12.24 16.30 -18.17
CA ALA A 47 13.29 17.17 -18.67
C ALA A 47 12.69 18.38 -19.37
N TRP A 48 13.35 19.53 -19.23
CA TRP A 48 12.94 20.73 -19.94
C TRP A 48 13.31 20.63 -21.42
N SER A 49 12.32 20.78 -22.31
CA SER A 49 12.53 20.85 -23.75
C SER A 49 12.59 22.31 -24.19
N GLN A 50 13.79 22.78 -24.59
CA GLN A 50 13.97 24.14 -25.11
C GLN A 50 13.18 24.37 -26.43
N LYS A 51 12.92 23.30 -27.19
CA LYS A 51 12.22 23.38 -28.48
C LYS A 51 10.71 23.60 -28.32
N THR A 52 10.11 23.04 -27.28
CA THR A 52 8.67 23.15 -27.03
C THR A 52 8.34 24.10 -25.87
N GLY A 53 9.35 24.55 -25.13
CA GLY A 53 9.19 25.42 -23.96
C GLY A 53 8.39 24.76 -22.84
N ARG A 54 8.46 23.42 -22.74
CA ARG A 54 7.67 22.63 -21.79
C ARG A 54 8.51 21.55 -21.12
N VAL A 55 8.07 21.13 -19.94
CA VAL A 55 8.58 19.94 -19.28
C VAL A 55 7.99 18.71 -19.95
N GLU A 56 8.85 17.85 -20.49
CA GLU A 56 8.44 16.63 -21.19
C GLU A 56 8.93 15.38 -20.45
N PRO A 57 8.10 14.31 -20.39
CA PRO A 57 8.51 13.06 -19.80
C PRO A 57 9.47 12.31 -20.76
N ILE A 58 10.69 12.07 -20.29
CA ILE A 58 11.68 11.19 -20.94
C ILE A 58 11.70 9.83 -20.24
N VAL A 59 11.77 8.75 -21.02
CA VAL A 59 11.95 7.40 -20.48
C VAL A 59 13.42 7.25 -20.06
N ALA A 60 13.67 7.23 -18.76
CA ALA A 60 15.02 7.10 -18.20
C ALA A 60 15.49 5.64 -18.12
N GLY A 61 14.54 4.70 -18.00
CA GLY A 61 14.85 3.28 -17.93
C GLY A 61 13.60 2.41 -17.89
N ARG A 62 13.79 1.11 -18.08
CA ARG A 62 12.75 0.08 -17.91
C ARG A 62 13.29 -1.05 -17.06
N VAL A 63 12.48 -1.50 -16.10
CA VAL A 63 12.78 -2.65 -15.25
C VAL A 63 11.65 -3.65 -15.41
N SER A 64 11.99 -4.88 -15.82
CA SER A 64 11.06 -6.00 -15.92
C SER A 64 11.37 -6.99 -14.80
N ALA A 65 10.44 -7.19 -13.88
CA ALA A 65 10.65 -8.07 -12.74
C ALA A 65 9.33 -8.63 -12.18
N LEU A 66 9.45 -9.73 -11.42
CA LEU A 66 8.35 -10.28 -10.61
C LEU A 66 8.23 -9.53 -9.28
N LEU A 67 8.24 -8.18 -9.31
CA LEU A 67 8.19 -7.36 -8.08
C LEU A 67 6.91 -7.55 -7.26
N LEU A 68 5.92 -8.28 -7.81
CA LEU A 68 4.70 -8.72 -7.13
C LEU A 68 4.96 -9.79 -6.06
N LEU A 69 6.20 -10.27 -5.92
CA LEU A 69 6.64 -11.20 -4.88
C LEU A 69 7.60 -10.52 -3.88
N LEU A 70 7.27 -9.30 -3.44
CA LEU A 70 7.88 -8.78 -2.21
C LEU A 70 7.49 -9.73 -1.06
N HIS A 71 8.41 -9.94 -0.12
CA HIS A 71 8.17 -10.73 1.09
C HIS A 71 6.93 -10.19 1.81
N GLY A 72 5.78 -10.84 1.62
CA GLY A 72 4.49 -10.42 2.17
C GLY A 72 4.37 -10.54 3.69
N TYR A 73 5.47 -10.86 4.37
CA TYR A 73 5.54 -10.96 5.83
C TYR A 73 5.56 -9.60 6.52
N ALA A 74 6.15 -8.59 5.87
CA ALA A 74 6.25 -7.25 6.43
C ALA A 74 6.31 -6.20 5.31
N ALA A 75 5.60 -5.09 5.53
CA ALA A 75 5.67 -3.90 4.69
C ALA A 75 5.75 -2.67 5.59
N THR A 76 6.39 -1.61 5.12
CA THR A 76 6.33 -0.33 5.83
C THR A 76 4.93 0.26 5.70
N ILE A 77 4.52 1.05 6.70
CA ILE A 77 3.19 1.71 6.69
C ILE A 77 3.01 2.55 5.42
N HIS A 78 4.06 3.25 4.97
CA HIS A 78 4.04 4.02 3.72
C HIS A 78 3.78 3.16 2.49
N LYS A 79 4.31 1.94 2.43
CA LYS A 79 4.08 1.03 1.30
C LYS A 79 2.71 0.36 1.35
N ALA A 80 2.11 0.24 2.54
CA ALA A 80 0.75 -0.26 2.73
C ALA A 80 -0.34 0.80 2.48
N GLN A 81 0.03 2.06 2.22
CA GLN A 81 -0.95 3.13 2.00
C GLN A 81 -1.90 2.81 0.83
N GLY A 82 -3.20 2.88 1.11
CA GLY A 82 -4.25 2.55 0.12
C GLY A 82 -4.56 1.05 0.00
N MET A 83 -3.88 0.17 0.75
CA MET A 83 -4.21 -1.25 0.81
C MET A 83 -5.26 -1.55 1.88
N SER A 84 -6.12 -2.54 1.63
CA SER A 84 -7.08 -3.09 2.59
C SER A 84 -6.67 -4.53 2.94
N LEU A 85 -6.25 -4.77 4.17
CA LEU A 85 -5.67 -6.03 4.64
C LEU A 85 -6.62 -6.76 5.60
N ASP A 86 -6.70 -8.09 5.47
CA ASP A 86 -7.58 -8.93 6.28
C ASP A 86 -7.02 -9.22 7.67
N ASP A 87 -5.71 -9.50 7.76
CA ASP A 87 -4.99 -9.77 9.01
C ASP A 87 -3.69 -8.97 8.98
N VAL A 88 -3.46 -8.14 10.00
CA VAL A 88 -2.27 -7.30 10.11
C VAL A 88 -1.79 -7.23 11.56
N ARG A 89 -0.48 -7.41 11.73
CA ARG A 89 0.25 -7.11 12.95
C ARG A 89 1.05 -5.82 12.77
N ILE A 90 0.69 -4.77 13.51
CA ILE A 90 1.33 -3.46 13.42
C ILE A 90 2.40 -3.33 14.51
N ASP A 91 3.61 -2.99 14.11
CA ASP A 91 4.71 -2.67 15.00
C ASP A 91 5.00 -1.16 15.00
N LEU A 92 4.83 -0.52 16.16
CA LEU A 92 5.07 0.91 16.38
C LEU A 92 6.24 1.16 17.35
N THR A 93 7.01 0.12 17.70
CA THR A 93 8.06 0.22 18.72
C THR A 93 9.17 1.22 18.36
N SER A 94 9.51 1.34 17.07
CA SER A 94 10.56 2.22 16.55
C SER A 94 10.19 3.71 16.49
N ARG A 95 9.12 4.14 17.17
CA ARG A 95 8.44 5.44 17.02
C ARG A 95 7.95 5.70 15.59
N VAL A 96 6.87 6.44 15.51
CA VAL A 96 6.23 6.84 14.26
C VAL A 96 6.89 8.13 13.77
N PHE A 97 7.42 8.10 12.55
CA PHE A 97 8.23 9.19 11.99
C PHE A 97 7.37 10.35 11.48
N GLU A 98 6.19 10.05 10.94
CA GLU A 98 5.30 11.04 10.33
C GLU A 98 3.96 11.19 11.06
N VAL A 99 3.46 12.42 11.07
CA VAL A 99 2.15 12.77 11.63
C VAL A 99 1.04 12.03 10.86
N GLY A 100 0.10 11.42 11.58
CA GLY A 100 -1.01 10.65 10.99
C GLY A 100 -0.65 9.23 10.50
N GLN A 101 0.63 8.82 10.52
CA GLN A 101 1.05 7.51 10.04
C GLN A 101 0.46 6.35 10.88
N THR A 102 0.26 6.55 12.19
CA THR A 102 -0.44 5.60 13.06
C THR A 102 -1.88 5.37 12.64
N TYR A 103 -2.59 6.44 12.26
CA TYR A 103 -3.95 6.35 11.74
C TYR A 103 -3.98 5.59 10.40
N VAL A 104 -3.02 5.88 9.51
CA VAL A 104 -2.90 5.13 8.25
C VAL A 104 -2.70 3.66 8.50
N ALA A 105 -1.82 3.28 9.44
CA ALA A 105 -1.52 1.90 9.79
C ALA A 105 -2.76 1.16 10.33
N LEU A 106 -3.44 1.74 11.32
CA LEU A 106 -4.65 1.16 11.91
C LEU A 106 -5.76 1.00 10.86
N GLY A 107 -5.94 2.01 10.00
CA GLY A 107 -6.92 1.99 8.92
C GLY A 107 -6.58 1.08 7.74
N ARG A 108 -5.50 0.27 7.81
CA ARG A 108 -5.25 -0.79 6.80
C ARG A 108 -6.02 -2.07 7.12
N ALA A 109 -6.34 -2.31 8.40
CA ALA A 109 -7.11 -3.48 8.80
C ALA A 109 -8.59 -3.31 8.40
N ARG A 110 -9.18 -4.32 7.76
CA ARG A 110 -10.61 -4.30 7.41
C ARG A 110 -11.53 -4.53 8.62
N SER A 111 -11.02 -5.17 9.67
CA SER A 111 -11.77 -5.45 10.90
C SER A 111 -10.85 -5.35 12.12
N LEU A 112 -11.46 -5.18 13.31
CA LEU A 112 -10.71 -5.20 14.57
C LEU A 112 -10.19 -6.60 14.90
N ASP A 113 -10.90 -7.66 14.51
CA ASP A 113 -10.47 -9.05 14.73
C ASP A 113 -9.18 -9.38 13.98
N GLY A 114 -9.01 -8.78 12.79
CA GLY A 114 -7.79 -8.89 11.98
C GLY A 114 -6.68 -7.90 12.36
N LEU A 115 -6.84 -7.12 13.44
CA LEU A 115 -5.87 -6.12 13.86
C LEU A 115 -5.18 -6.55 15.15
N SER A 116 -3.85 -6.69 15.10
CA SER A 116 -3.03 -6.89 16.30
C SER A 116 -1.88 -5.89 16.38
N LEU A 117 -1.49 -5.52 17.60
CA LEU A 117 -0.35 -4.64 17.85
C LEU A 117 0.82 -5.44 18.42
N ALA A 118 2.03 -5.08 18.00
CA ALA A 118 3.25 -5.69 18.53
C ALA A 118 3.55 -5.26 19.98
N SER A 119 3.13 -4.05 20.33
CA SER A 119 3.23 -3.46 21.65
C SER A 119 1.97 -2.65 21.96
N PRO A 120 1.65 -2.38 23.23
CA PRO A 120 0.57 -1.45 23.59
C PRO A 120 0.75 -0.09 22.91
N LEU A 121 -0.36 0.49 22.45
CA LEU A 121 -0.36 1.84 21.87
C LEU A 121 -0.15 2.88 22.96
N ARG A 122 0.82 3.78 22.78
CA ARG A 122 1.07 4.88 23.73
C ARG A 122 0.54 6.20 23.17
N PRO A 123 0.18 7.17 24.03
CA PRO A 123 -0.27 8.48 23.57
C PRO A 123 0.74 9.17 22.65
N GLU A 124 2.04 9.02 22.89
CA GLU A 124 3.09 9.60 22.03
C GLU A 124 3.16 9.00 20.62
N ASP A 125 2.59 7.81 20.40
CA ASP A 125 2.52 7.20 19.08
C ASP A 125 1.41 7.84 18.22
N ILE A 126 0.53 8.65 18.81
CA ILE A 126 -0.55 9.34 18.10
C ILE A 126 -0.18 10.81 17.91
N GLN A 127 0.33 11.12 16.72
CA GLN A 127 0.66 12.48 16.33
C GLN A 127 -0.43 13.04 15.40
N VAL A 128 -0.90 14.26 15.71
CA VAL A 128 -1.95 14.95 14.95
C VAL A 128 -1.45 16.32 14.51
N ASP A 129 -1.61 16.61 13.22
CA ASP A 129 -1.26 17.91 12.64
C ASP A 129 -2.26 18.97 13.13
N ARG A 130 -1.75 20.03 13.78
CA ARG A 130 -2.58 21.12 14.32
C ARG A 130 -3.24 21.96 13.23
N ALA A 131 -2.59 22.13 12.09
CA ALA A 131 -3.16 22.84 10.94
C ALA A 131 -4.29 22.01 10.31
N ALA A 132 -4.11 20.70 10.15
CA ALA A 132 -5.17 19.81 9.69
C ALA A 132 -6.37 19.81 10.65
N LEU A 133 -6.11 19.72 11.96
CA LEU A 133 -7.16 19.80 12.97
C LEU A 133 -7.92 21.14 12.93
N SER A 134 -7.21 22.26 12.79
CA SER A 134 -7.82 23.58 12.68
C SER A 134 -8.65 23.73 11.40
N TYR A 135 -8.15 23.19 10.28
CA TYR A 135 -8.85 23.17 9.00
C TYR A 135 -10.20 22.44 9.10
N VAL A 136 -10.21 21.28 9.76
CA VAL A 136 -11.43 20.47 9.94
C VAL A 136 -12.39 21.12 10.93
N ARG A 137 -11.89 21.65 12.05
CA ARG A 137 -12.72 22.38 13.04
C ARG A 137 -13.38 23.63 12.47
N GLY A 138 -12.72 24.32 11.54
CA GLY A 138 -13.29 25.45 10.81
C GLY A 138 -14.37 25.07 9.80
N ARG A 139 -14.59 23.77 9.54
CA ARG A 139 -15.57 23.25 8.58
C ARG A 139 -16.26 21.99 9.12
N PRO A 140 -17.12 22.12 10.15
CA PRO A 140 -17.77 20.97 10.80
C PRO A 140 -18.58 20.09 9.83
N ALA A 141 -19.13 20.66 8.75
CA ALA A 141 -19.80 19.90 7.69
C ALA A 141 -18.90 18.84 7.03
N ILE A 142 -17.58 19.12 6.90
CA ILE A 142 -16.61 18.14 6.36
C ILE A 142 -16.41 16.99 7.35
N LEU A 143 -16.40 17.27 8.66
CA LEU A 143 -16.23 16.23 9.67
C LEU A 143 -17.44 15.28 9.66
N ASP A 144 -18.65 15.82 9.57
CA ASP A 144 -19.88 15.03 9.46
C ASP A 144 -19.91 14.20 8.17
N GLU A 145 -19.43 14.75 7.05
CA GLU A 145 -19.30 14.01 5.79
C GLU A 145 -18.29 12.86 5.92
N ILE A 146 -17.11 13.11 6.50
CA ILE A 146 -16.06 12.09 6.69
C ILE A 146 -16.53 10.98 7.64
N LEU A 147 -17.18 11.33 8.76
CA LEU A 147 -17.63 10.34 9.74
C LEU A 147 -18.83 9.51 9.25
N ARG A 148 -19.61 10.02 8.30
CA ARG A 148 -20.74 9.33 7.68
C ARG A 148 -20.36 8.62 6.37
N ALA A 149 -19.19 8.92 5.82
CA ALA A 149 -18.71 8.22 4.63
C ALA A 149 -18.59 6.72 4.95
N PRO A 150 -19.13 5.84 4.10
CA PRO A 150 -18.94 4.41 4.29
C PRO A 150 -17.44 4.12 4.30
N LEU A 151 -17.00 3.32 5.29
CA LEU A 151 -15.62 2.86 5.33
C LEU A 151 -15.30 2.18 3.99
N PRO A 152 -14.18 2.53 3.34
CA PRO A 152 -13.80 1.88 2.09
C PRO A 152 -13.70 0.37 2.32
N ALA A 153 -14.31 -0.40 1.41
CA ALA A 153 -14.35 -1.86 1.45
C ALA A 153 -12.96 -2.51 1.37
#